data_AF-A0A662RBN1-F1
#
_entry.id   AF-A0A662RBN1-F1
#
_cell.length_a   1.000
_cell.length_b   1.000
_cell.length_c   1.000
_cell.angle_alpha   90.00
_cell.angle_beta   90.00
_cell.angle_gamma   90.00
#
_symmetry.space_group_name_H-M   'P 1'
#
loop_
_entity.id
_entity.type
_entity.pdbx_description
1 polymer ?
#
loop_
_entity_poly.entity_id
_entity_poly.type
_entity_poly.pdbx_seq_one_letter_code
_entity_poly.pdbx_strand_id
1 'polypeptide(L)'
;EDLVEYNGDQVQNSGVDVVNSVSIRQAVTREVSYVSILSLTPTIKTTFAYYWNEEFSDWRYYEGGETYHGVDAPAHLLTGYIGNGDYQRNKQIPYIFFHFRRTESGLIQPTVPDGEDIADYPMVLAAPSSCLVSAQWDWTTSANAGKWGRQFQAYRYRRKYLGVDVNDPYDTGFATVVSKSKLRGSGKVVSLLLESEPEKDLDLLGWSLTLGSNEDV
;
A
#
# COMPACT_ATOMS: atom_id res chain seq x y z
N GLU A 1 -36.76 -14.61 -8.67
CA GLU A 1 -37.51 -14.95 -9.89
C GLU A 1 -38.69 -14.01 -9.92
N ASP A 2 -38.75 -13.14 -10.91
CA ASP A 2 -39.79 -12.10 -10.97
C ASP A 2 -40.85 -12.54 -11.97
N LEU A 3 -42.11 -12.36 -11.57
CA LEU A 3 -43.28 -12.64 -12.38
C LEU A 3 -43.44 -11.53 -13.42
N VAL A 4 -43.70 -11.91 -14.67
CA VAL A 4 -43.89 -10.93 -15.74
C VAL A 4 -45.31 -10.39 -15.66
N GLU A 5 -45.44 -9.08 -15.46
CA GLU A 5 -46.73 -8.38 -15.40
C GLU A 5 -46.90 -7.42 -16.58
N TYR A 6 -48.12 -7.31 -17.10
CA TYR A 6 -48.50 -6.33 -18.10
C TYR A 6 -49.73 -5.56 -17.60
N ASN A 7 -49.60 -4.24 -17.43
CA ASN A 7 -50.63 -3.37 -16.86
C ASN A 7 -51.14 -3.81 -15.47
N GLY A 8 -50.31 -4.50 -14.69
CA GLY A 8 -50.65 -4.96 -13.33
C GLY A 8 -51.31 -6.34 -13.25
N ASP A 9 -51.54 -7.00 -14.40
CA ASP A 9 -52.00 -8.39 -14.44
C ASP A 9 -50.83 -9.34 -14.76
N GLN A 10 -50.79 -10.47 -14.05
CA GLN A 10 -49.76 -11.49 -14.25
C GLN A 10 -49.94 -12.20 -15.61
N VAL A 11 -48.87 -12.27 -16.38
CA VAL A 11 -48.88 -12.88 -17.70
C VAL A 11 -48.77 -14.40 -17.56
N GLN A 12 -49.84 -15.09 -17.96
CA GLN A 12 -49.91 -16.55 -17.98
C GLN A 12 -49.87 -17.10 -19.41
N ASN A 13 -49.20 -18.22 -19.61
CA ASN A 13 -49.31 -19.01 -20.82
C ASN A 13 -49.95 -20.37 -20.48
N SER A 14 -51.14 -20.61 -21.02
CA SER A 14 -51.88 -21.87 -20.81
C SER A 14 -52.12 -22.22 -19.33
N GLY A 15 -52.39 -21.21 -18.50
CA GLY A 15 -52.66 -21.37 -17.06
C GLY A 15 -51.44 -21.55 -16.18
N VAL A 16 -50.23 -21.40 -16.74
CA VAL A 16 -48.96 -21.41 -16.01
C VAL A 16 -48.34 -20.02 -16.06
N ASP A 17 -47.87 -19.53 -14.92
CA ASP A 17 -47.22 -18.22 -14.81
C ASP A 17 -45.93 -18.19 -15.63
N VAL A 18 -45.76 -17.15 -16.44
CA VAL A 18 -44.53 -16.93 -17.20
C VAL A 18 -43.51 -16.25 -16.31
N VAL A 19 -42.46 -16.98 -15.95
CA VAL A 19 -41.35 -16.49 -15.13
C VAL A 19 -40.20 -16.04 -16.02
N ASN A 20 -39.62 -14.88 -15.75
CA ASN A 20 -38.40 -14.42 -16.42
C ASN A 20 -37.18 -14.62 -15.51
N SER A 21 -36.25 -15.48 -15.94
CA SER A 21 -35.00 -15.75 -15.23
C SER A 21 -33.93 -14.71 -15.65
N VAL A 22 -33.92 -13.56 -14.99
CA VAL A 22 -32.85 -12.57 -15.20
C VAL A 22 -31.62 -12.98 -14.38
N SER A 23 -30.50 -13.27 -15.05
CA SER A 23 -29.21 -13.44 -14.36
C SER A 23 -28.64 -12.07 -14.01
N ILE A 24 -28.88 -11.61 -12.78
CA ILE A 24 -28.23 -10.43 -12.23
C ILE A 24 -26.82 -10.81 -11.74
N ARG A 25 -25.80 -10.09 -12.19
CA ARG A 25 -24.47 -10.14 -11.58
C ARG A 25 -24.56 -9.44 -10.23
N GLN A 26 -24.64 -10.21 -9.17
CA GLN A 26 -24.50 -9.68 -7.82
C GLN A 26 -23.02 -9.61 -7.47
N ALA A 27 -22.56 -8.44 -7.05
CA ALA A 27 -21.26 -8.32 -6.41
C ALA A 27 -21.34 -9.07 -5.08
N VAL A 28 -20.60 -10.16 -4.96
CA VAL A 28 -20.42 -10.85 -3.68
C VAL A 28 -19.05 -10.46 -3.17
N THR A 29 -19.00 -9.85 -1.99
CA THR A 29 -17.73 -9.60 -1.30
C THR A 29 -17.09 -10.96 -1.01
N ARG A 30 -15.98 -11.25 -1.67
CA ARG A 30 -15.13 -12.38 -1.33
C ARG A 30 -14.04 -11.87 -0.41
N GLU A 31 -14.09 -12.27 0.84
CA GLU A 31 -13.05 -11.99 1.80
C GLU A 31 -12.20 -13.25 2.00
N VAL A 32 -10.88 -13.08 2.03
CA VAL A 32 -9.96 -14.14 2.41
C VAL A 32 -9.79 -14.04 3.91
N SER A 33 -10.28 -15.06 4.64
CA SER A 33 -10.03 -15.17 6.08
C SER A 33 -8.89 -16.15 6.33
N TYR A 34 -7.94 -15.75 7.17
CA TYR A 34 -6.81 -16.60 7.55
C TYR A 34 -7.15 -17.36 8.83
N VAL A 35 -6.83 -18.65 8.89
CA VAL A 35 -6.91 -19.44 10.14
C VAL A 35 -5.55 -19.38 10.82
N SER A 36 -5.53 -18.97 12.09
CA SER A 36 -4.33 -18.89 12.92
C SER A 36 -4.41 -19.85 14.10
N ILE A 37 -3.24 -20.27 14.59
CA ILE A 37 -3.11 -21.17 15.73
C ILE A 37 -2.73 -20.32 16.94
N LEU A 38 -3.57 -20.36 17.99
CA LEU A 38 -3.39 -19.59 19.23
C LEU A 38 -2.58 -20.36 20.27
N SER A 39 -2.76 -21.68 20.36
CA SER A 39 -1.96 -22.53 21.25
C SER A 39 -1.89 -23.94 20.70
N LEU A 40 -0.78 -24.63 20.98
CA LEU A 40 -0.55 -26.03 20.63
C LEU A 40 -0.71 -26.98 21.82
N THR A 41 -0.77 -26.46 23.05
CA THR A 41 -0.81 -27.27 24.29
C THR A 41 -1.73 -26.66 25.35
N PRO A 42 -2.47 -27.47 26.14
CA PRO A 42 -2.67 -28.92 26.01
C PRO A 42 -3.63 -29.33 24.87
N THR A 43 -4.23 -28.36 24.17
CA THR A 43 -5.14 -28.60 23.05
C THR A 43 -4.90 -27.53 22.00
N ILE A 44 -4.93 -27.93 20.72
CA ILE A 44 -4.80 -26.98 19.61
C ILE A 44 -6.00 -26.04 19.65
N LYS A 45 -5.73 -24.75 19.84
CA LYS A 45 -6.74 -23.68 19.72
C LYS A 45 -6.47 -22.94 18.42
N THR A 46 -7.50 -22.81 17.58
CA THR A 46 -7.44 -22.01 16.35
C THR A 46 -8.40 -20.84 16.44
N THR A 47 -8.10 -19.76 15.72
CA THR A 47 -8.98 -18.62 15.52
C THR A 47 -8.87 -18.14 14.07
N PHE A 48 -9.75 -17.25 13.66
CA PHE A 48 -9.58 -16.51 12.41
C PHE A 48 -8.81 -15.23 12.69
N ALA A 49 -7.87 -14.89 11.81
CA ALA A 49 -7.19 -13.60 11.80
C ALA A 49 -7.97 -12.64 10.90
N TYR A 50 -8.08 -11.40 11.38
CA TYR A 50 -8.82 -10.32 10.74
C TYR A 50 -7.95 -9.08 10.66
N TYR A 51 -8.22 -8.23 9.68
CA TYR A 51 -7.74 -6.85 9.68
C TYR A 51 -8.56 -6.07 10.71
N TRP A 52 -7.90 -5.56 11.74
CA TRP A 52 -8.58 -4.99 12.92
C TRP A 52 -8.12 -3.57 13.23
N ASN A 53 -6.97 -3.14 12.70
CA ASN A 53 -6.44 -1.79 12.87
C ASN A 53 -5.51 -1.40 11.70
N GLU A 54 -5.02 -0.15 11.76
CA GLU A 54 -4.12 0.47 10.79
C GLU A 54 -2.70 0.64 11.37
N GLU A 55 -2.27 -0.27 12.24
CA GLU A 55 -0.93 -0.21 12.85
C GLU A 55 0.15 -0.94 12.03
N PHE A 56 -0.23 -1.50 10.87
CA PHE A 56 0.65 -2.21 9.93
C PHE A 56 1.54 -3.27 10.61
N SER A 57 0.97 -3.99 11.58
CA SER A 57 1.64 -5.10 12.25
C SER A 57 0.73 -6.33 12.31
N ASP A 58 1.32 -7.47 11.99
CA ASP A 58 0.70 -8.78 12.06
C ASP A 58 0.86 -9.40 13.45
N TRP A 59 -0.03 -10.33 13.80
CA TRP A 59 0.07 -11.19 14.98
C TRP A 59 0.08 -10.47 16.34
N ARG A 60 -0.36 -9.22 16.39
CA ARG A 60 -0.58 -8.51 17.66
C ARG A 60 -1.68 -9.22 18.44
N TYR A 61 -1.39 -9.56 19.70
CA TYR A 61 -2.37 -10.16 20.60
C TYR A 61 -2.30 -9.52 21.98
N TYR A 62 -3.43 -9.57 22.68
CA TYR A 62 -3.56 -9.09 24.04
C TYR A 62 -3.75 -10.27 24.97
N GLU A 63 -2.86 -10.41 25.96
CA GLU A 63 -2.99 -11.42 27.00
C GLU A 63 -2.72 -10.77 28.36
N GLY A 64 -3.59 -11.01 29.34
CA GLY A 64 -3.37 -10.55 30.72
C GLY A 64 -3.37 -9.02 30.93
N GLY A 65 -3.78 -8.22 29.95
CA GLY A 65 -3.70 -6.76 30.01
C GLY A 65 -2.39 -6.18 29.45
N GLU A 66 -1.48 -7.03 28.99
CA GLU A 66 -0.26 -6.63 28.28
C GLU A 66 -0.49 -6.69 26.77
N THR A 67 0.10 -5.72 26.06
CA THR A 67 0.05 -5.68 24.60
C THR A 67 1.35 -6.21 24.05
N TYR A 68 1.31 -7.34 23.33
CA TYR A 68 2.48 -7.83 22.63
C TYR A 68 2.63 -7.08 21.31
N HIS A 69 3.81 -6.49 21.09
CA HIS A 69 4.12 -5.82 19.84
C HIS A 69 4.12 -6.88 18.72
N GLY A 70 3.29 -6.66 17.70
CA GLY A 70 3.20 -7.54 16.54
C GLY A 70 4.50 -7.56 15.74
N VAL A 71 4.52 -8.33 14.65
CA VAL A 71 5.59 -8.30 13.65
C VAL A 71 5.20 -7.29 12.58
N ASP A 72 6.14 -6.47 12.11
CA ASP A 72 5.90 -5.53 11.01
C ASP A 72 5.30 -6.25 9.78
N ALA A 73 4.31 -5.61 9.16
CA ALA A 73 3.63 -6.10 7.96
C ALA A 73 3.99 -5.19 6.77
N PRO A 74 5.21 -5.32 6.21
CA PRO A 74 5.70 -4.39 5.20
C PRO A 74 4.91 -4.52 3.90
N ALA A 75 4.46 -3.38 3.37
CA ALA A 75 3.98 -3.31 2.00
C ALA A 75 5.17 -3.52 1.06
N HIS A 76 5.00 -4.40 0.06
CA HIS A 76 6.07 -4.75 -0.87
C HIS A 76 5.54 -4.90 -2.30
N LEU A 77 6.17 -4.21 -3.26
CA LEU A 77 5.86 -4.28 -4.68
C LEU A 77 7.14 -4.34 -5.51
N LEU A 78 7.33 -5.44 -6.24
CA LEU A 78 8.32 -5.53 -7.32
C LEU A 78 7.60 -5.41 -8.66
N THR A 79 7.96 -4.41 -9.45
CA THR A 79 7.33 -4.20 -10.76
C THR A 79 7.85 -5.18 -11.81
N GLY A 80 7.14 -5.29 -12.93
CA GLY A 80 7.67 -5.95 -14.13
C GLY A 80 8.82 -5.17 -14.77
N TYR A 81 9.48 -5.80 -15.75
CA TYR A 81 10.55 -5.15 -16.51
C TYR A 81 10.01 -4.17 -17.55
N ILE A 82 10.45 -2.92 -17.47
CA ILE A 82 10.10 -1.84 -18.39
C ILE A 82 11.27 -1.65 -19.37
N GLY A 83 11.04 -1.98 -20.64
CA GLY A 83 12.02 -1.79 -21.73
C GLY A 83 11.54 -0.95 -22.90
N ASN A 84 10.24 -0.63 -22.99
CA ASN A 84 9.63 0.14 -24.09
C ASN A 84 9.92 -0.43 -25.51
N GLY A 85 10.02 -1.76 -25.63
CA GLY A 85 10.14 -2.46 -26.93
C GLY A 85 11.55 -2.53 -27.53
N ASP A 86 12.49 -1.68 -27.12
CA ASP A 86 13.91 -1.81 -27.46
C ASP A 86 14.59 -2.57 -26.30
N TYR A 87 15.28 -3.67 -26.56
CA TYR A 87 16.08 -4.39 -25.55
C TYR A 87 17.58 -4.43 -25.88
N GLN A 88 17.99 -3.76 -26.95
CA GLN A 88 19.37 -3.71 -27.42
C GLN A 88 20.13 -2.55 -26.79
N ARG A 89 19.50 -1.39 -26.58
CA ARG A 89 20.19 -0.19 -26.04
C ARG A 89 20.07 -0.07 -24.53
N ASN A 90 21.10 0.52 -23.91
CA ASN A 90 21.02 0.87 -22.50
C ASN A 90 20.10 2.07 -22.32
N LYS A 91 19.23 1.97 -21.33
CA LYS A 91 18.31 3.02 -20.93
C LYS A 91 18.76 3.64 -19.62
N GLN A 92 18.36 4.88 -19.45
CA GLN A 92 18.52 5.63 -18.22
C GLN A 92 17.19 6.33 -17.91
N ILE A 93 16.91 6.51 -16.62
CA ILE A 93 15.77 7.32 -16.17
C ILE A 93 16.36 8.49 -15.41
N PRO A 94 16.45 9.68 -16.03
CA PRO A 94 16.97 10.85 -15.34
C PRO A 94 16.11 11.17 -14.11
N TYR A 95 14.80 11.14 -14.25
CA TYR A 95 13.87 11.44 -13.17
C TYR A 95 12.66 10.51 -13.21
N ILE A 96 12.18 10.18 -12.02
CA ILE A 96 10.95 9.46 -11.78
C ILE A 96 10.09 10.27 -10.81
N PHE A 97 8.79 10.28 -11.05
CA PHE A 97 7.79 10.90 -10.20
C PHE A 97 6.92 9.81 -9.58
N PHE A 98 6.66 9.95 -8.29
CA PHE A 98 5.73 9.09 -7.57
C PHE A 98 4.54 9.89 -7.08
N HIS A 99 3.36 9.27 -7.11
CA HIS A 99 2.10 9.83 -6.68
C HIS A 99 1.50 8.92 -5.62
N PHE A 100 1.25 9.47 -4.45
CA PHE A 100 0.70 8.76 -3.30
C PHE A 100 -0.59 9.42 -2.82
N ARG A 101 -1.50 8.64 -2.25
CA ARG A 101 -2.57 9.20 -1.42
C ARG A 101 -1.96 9.58 -0.08
N ARG A 102 -2.37 10.72 0.46
CA ARG A 102 -1.96 11.15 1.79
C ARG A 102 -2.78 10.44 2.85
N THR A 103 -2.11 9.87 3.84
CA THR A 103 -2.74 9.14 4.95
C THR A 103 -2.64 9.90 6.27
N GLU A 104 -1.73 10.87 6.39
CA GLU A 104 -1.57 11.62 7.63
C GLU A 104 -2.83 12.42 7.97
N SER A 105 -3.33 12.21 9.19
CA SER A 105 -4.58 12.79 9.69
C SER A 105 -4.38 13.88 10.73
N GLY A 106 -3.15 14.10 11.20
CA GLY A 106 -2.87 15.04 12.28
C GLY A 106 -1.49 14.86 12.89
N LEU A 107 -1.27 15.52 14.02
CA LEU A 107 -0.12 15.33 14.89
C LEU A 107 -0.56 14.62 16.17
N ILE A 108 0.29 13.72 16.67
CA ILE A 108 0.12 13.07 17.97
C ILE A 108 1.35 13.33 18.84
N GLN A 109 1.11 13.34 20.14
CA GLN A 109 2.19 13.31 21.10
C GLN A 109 2.71 11.87 21.19
N PRO A 110 4.03 11.63 21.04
CA PRO A 110 4.59 10.30 21.21
C PRO A 110 4.39 9.78 22.64
N THR A 111 4.35 8.46 22.78
CA THR A 111 4.41 7.80 24.09
C THR A 111 5.78 8.05 24.71
N VAL A 112 5.80 8.55 25.95
CA VAL A 112 7.02 8.90 26.69
C VAL A 112 7.27 7.88 27.79
N PRO A 113 8.53 7.47 28.06
CA PRO A 113 8.85 6.60 29.18
C PRO A 113 8.43 7.21 30.54
N ASP A 114 8.08 6.34 31.50
CA ASP A 114 7.70 6.79 32.84
C ASP A 114 8.81 7.62 33.50
N GLY A 115 8.47 8.83 33.93
CA GLY A 115 9.38 9.73 34.65
C GLY A 115 10.07 10.79 33.78
N GLU A 116 9.83 10.81 32.48
CA GLU A 116 10.32 11.86 31.57
C GLU A 116 9.23 12.90 31.25
N ASP A 117 9.65 14.14 30.98
CA ASP A 117 8.73 15.22 30.62
C ASP A 117 8.33 15.11 29.13
N ILE A 118 7.02 15.11 28.90
CA ILE A 118 6.45 15.04 27.56
C ILE A 118 6.83 16.24 26.68
N ALA A 119 7.18 17.37 27.29
CA ALA A 119 7.62 18.57 26.60
C ALA A 119 8.96 18.40 25.86
N ASP A 120 9.79 17.43 26.26
CA ASP A 120 11.09 17.16 25.64
C ASP A 120 10.97 16.35 24.33
N TYR A 121 9.79 15.77 24.07
CA TYR A 121 9.56 14.92 22.91
C TYR A 121 8.79 15.67 21.81
N PRO A 122 9.37 15.78 20.60
CA PRO A 122 8.67 16.44 19.50
C PRO A 122 7.46 15.62 19.07
N MET A 123 6.41 16.33 18.68
CA MET A 123 5.21 15.74 18.10
C MET A 123 5.54 14.94 16.83
N VAL A 124 4.81 13.85 16.63
CA VAL A 124 4.94 12.97 15.45
C VAL A 124 3.65 12.94 14.65
N LEU A 125 3.73 12.44 13.41
CA LEU A 125 2.57 12.35 12.52
C LEU A 125 1.65 11.21 12.95
N ALA A 126 0.34 11.45 12.94
CA ALA A 126 -0.67 10.40 12.99
C ALA A 126 -0.76 9.70 11.62
N ALA A 127 -0.87 8.37 11.59
CA ALA A 127 -0.95 7.56 10.37
C ALA A 127 0.12 7.92 9.30
N PRO A 128 1.42 7.90 9.66
CA PRO A 128 2.49 8.28 8.75
C PRO A 128 2.58 7.34 7.55
N SER A 129 2.84 7.91 6.37
CA SER A 129 3.09 7.16 5.15
C SER A 129 4.58 7.10 4.80
N SER A 130 4.98 6.06 4.05
CA SER A 130 6.34 5.89 3.55
C SER A 130 6.40 5.10 2.25
N CYS A 131 7.49 5.28 1.48
CA CYS A 131 7.76 4.45 0.32
C CYS A 131 9.25 4.47 -0.01
N LEU A 132 9.95 3.42 0.36
CA LEU A 132 11.34 3.17 0.01
C LEU A 132 11.39 2.59 -1.40
N VAL A 133 12.29 3.10 -2.24
CA VAL A 133 12.39 2.67 -3.64
C VAL A 133 13.83 2.31 -3.99
N SER A 134 13.99 1.15 -4.65
CA SER A 134 15.24 0.68 -5.25
C SER A 134 15.01 0.34 -6.73
N ALA A 135 15.96 0.74 -7.59
CA ALA A 135 15.91 0.41 -9.01
C ALA A 135 16.69 -0.86 -9.31
N GLN A 136 16.09 -1.79 -10.03
CA GLN A 136 16.74 -2.98 -10.57
C GLN A 136 16.95 -2.80 -12.07
N TRP A 137 18.20 -2.75 -12.50
CA TRP A 137 18.56 -2.69 -13.92
C TRP A 137 18.85 -4.08 -14.47
N ASP A 138 18.59 -4.25 -15.77
CA ASP A 138 18.71 -5.53 -16.49
C ASP A 138 17.83 -6.64 -15.87
N TRP A 139 17.89 -7.86 -16.42
CA TRP A 139 17.20 -9.05 -15.85
C TRP A 139 17.99 -9.65 -14.68
N THR A 140 18.41 -8.82 -13.74
CA THR A 140 19.18 -9.28 -12.60
C THR A 140 18.29 -9.99 -11.59
N THR A 141 18.84 -10.91 -10.81
CA THR A 141 18.11 -11.65 -9.76
C THR A 141 18.73 -11.47 -8.39
N SER A 142 19.92 -10.86 -8.30
CA SER A 142 20.62 -10.63 -7.04
C SER A 142 21.42 -9.33 -7.08
N ALA A 143 21.73 -8.81 -5.89
CA ALA A 143 22.55 -7.62 -5.72
C ALA A 143 23.99 -7.78 -6.24
N ASN A 144 24.50 -9.02 -6.35
CA ASN A 144 25.86 -9.33 -6.80
C ASN A 144 26.18 -8.79 -8.20
N ALA A 145 25.16 -8.60 -9.05
CA ALA A 145 25.34 -8.04 -10.37
C ALA A 145 25.70 -6.53 -10.37
N GLY A 146 25.59 -5.84 -9.22
CA GLY A 146 25.85 -4.40 -9.11
C GLY A 146 24.85 -3.55 -9.89
N LYS A 147 23.69 -4.11 -10.26
CA LYS A 147 22.63 -3.46 -11.02
C LYS A 147 21.44 -3.01 -10.17
N TRP A 148 21.51 -3.26 -8.87
CA TRP A 148 20.56 -2.73 -7.90
C TRP A 148 21.04 -1.36 -7.44
N GLY A 149 20.18 -0.37 -7.59
CA GLY A 149 20.41 0.99 -7.13
C GLY A 149 20.25 1.10 -5.61
N ARG A 150 20.84 2.14 -5.04
CA ARG A 150 20.64 2.48 -3.63
C ARG A 150 19.19 2.87 -3.37
N GLN A 151 18.66 2.37 -2.27
CA GLN A 151 17.34 2.69 -1.75
C GLN A 151 17.21 4.17 -1.38
N PHE A 152 16.06 4.79 -1.66
CA PHE A 152 15.74 6.15 -1.27
C PHE A 152 14.27 6.31 -0.86
N GLN A 153 13.98 7.29 -0.01
CA GLN A 153 12.62 7.63 0.41
C GLN A 153 11.90 8.41 -0.71
N ALA A 154 10.90 7.79 -1.33
CA ALA A 154 10.02 8.36 -2.34
C ALA A 154 8.84 9.11 -1.73
N TYR A 155 8.27 8.67 -0.60
CA TYR A 155 7.22 9.43 0.07
C TYR A 155 7.84 10.63 0.80
N ARG A 156 7.74 11.82 0.20
CA ARG A 156 8.24 13.06 0.81
C ARG A 156 7.48 14.27 0.31
N TYR A 157 7.18 15.16 1.23
CA TYR A 157 6.57 16.44 0.93
C TYR A 157 7.58 17.38 0.25
N ARG A 158 7.16 17.99 -0.87
CA ARG A 158 7.96 19.03 -1.55
C ARG A 158 8.13 20.29 -0.69
N ARG A 159 7.08 20.66 0.02
CA ARG A 159 7.07 21.73 1.02
C ARG A 159 6.74 21.09 2.35
N LYS A 160 7.65 21.20 3.33
CA LYS A 160 7.38 20.70 4.68
C LYS A 160 6.19 21.47 5.27
N TYR A 161 5.24 20.74 5.83
CA TYR A 161 4.20 21.29 6.68
C TYR A 161 4.71 21.31 8.11
N LEU A 162 4.49 22.42 8.81
CA LEU A 162 4.80 22.57 10.22
C LEU A 162 3.46 22.74 10.92
N GLY A 163 3.00 21.68 11.58
CA GLY A 163 1.77 21.77 12.36
C GLY A 163 1.99 22.55 13.65
N VAL A 164 0.92 23.11 14.17
CA VAL A 164 0.97 23.99 15.36
C VAL A 164 0.89 23.19 16.65
N ASP A 165 -0.07 22.25 16.73
CA ASP A 165 -0.34 21.45 17.92
C ASP A 165 -1.09 20.14 17.56
N VAL A 166 -1.50 19.37 18.58
CA VAL A 166 -2.15 18.05 18.43
C VAL A 166 -3.53 18.11 17.76
N ASN A 167 -4.17 19.27 17.77
CA ASN A 167 -5.47 19.48 17.13
C ASN A 167 -5.31 19.93 15.67
N ASP A 168 -4.08 20.11 15.19
CA ASP A 168 -3.82 20.42 13.79
C ASP A 168 -4.23 19.21 12.93
N PRO A 169 -5.18 19.38 11.97
CA PRO A 169 -5.62 18.30 11.08
C PRO A 169 -4.54 17.93 10.04
N TYR A 170 -3.37 18.54 10.13
CA TYR A 170 -2.26 18.42 9.20
C TYR A 170 -2.68 18.80 7.78
N ASP A 171 -3.49 19.85 7.58
CA ASP A 171 -4.04 20.17 6.26
C ASP A 171 -3.00 20.84 5.34
N THR A 172 -2.45 20.07 4.39
CA THR A 172 -1.49 20.56 3.40
C THR A 172 -2.17 21.20 2.19
N GLY A 173 -3.50 21.15 2.11
CA GLY A 173 -4.32 21.56 0.96
C GLY A 173 -4.37 20.53 -0.17
N PHE A 174 -3.71 19.37 -0.01
CA PHE A 174 -3.66 18.32 -1.03
C PHE A 174 -3.94 16.94 -0.45
N ALA A 175 -4.81 16.18 -1.12
CA ALA A 175 -5.06 14.77 -0.80
C ALA A 175 -3.95 13.83 -1.28
N THR A 176 -2.97 14.34 -2.04
CA THR A 176 -1.91 13.55 -2.67
C THR A 176 -0.53 14.11 -2.37
N VAL A 177 0.44 13.23 -2.20
CA VAL A 177 1.86 13.57 -2.12
C VAL A 177 2.54 13.22 -3.43
N VAL A 178 3.19 14.20 -4.05
CA VAL A 178 3.93 14.02 -5.31
C VAL A 178 5.40 14.35 -5.10
N SER A 179 6.27 13.39 -5.42
CA SER A 179 7.72 13.54 -5.26
C SER A 179 8.47 13.26 -6.57
N LYS A 180 9.59 13.95 -6.77
CA LYS A 180 10.48 13.80 -7.94
C LYS A 180 11.85 13.33 -7.50
N SER A 181 12.23 12.10 -7.83
CA SER A 181 13.52 11.50 -7.52
C SER A 181 14.40 11.35 -8.75
N LYS A 182 15.72 11.50 -8.58
CA LYS A 182 16.69 11.20 -9.63
C LYS A 182 17.08 9.72 -9.55
N LEU A 183 16.67 8.90 -10.51
CA LEU A 183 17.01 7.48 -10.53
C LEU A 183 18.43 7.31 -11.10
N ARG A 184 19.27 6.49 -10.46
CA ARG A 184 20.64 6.24 -10.92
C ARG A 184 20.76 4.84 -11.49
N GLY A 185 21.71 4.68 -12.40
CA GLY A 185 22.04 3.43 -13.07
C GLY A 185 21.59 3.42 -14.52
N SER A 186 21.87 2.30 -15.18
CA SER A 186 21.52 2.07 -16.59
C SER A 186 21.45 0.56 -16.88
N GLY A 187 20.61 0.19 -17.84
CA GLY A 187 20.42 -1.20 -18.26
C GLY A 187 19.45 -1.32 -19.44
N LYS A 188 19.28 -2.53 -19.98
CA LYS A 188 18.35 -2.82 -21.08
C LYS A 188 16.88 -2.73 -20.67
N VAL A 189 16.63 -2.97 -19.40
CA VAL A 189 15.32 -2.87 -18.75
C VAL A 189 15.49 -2.31 -17.35
N VAL A 190 14.40 -1.82 -16.78
CA VAL A 190 14.32 -1.38 -15.40
C VAL A 190 13.10 -1.99 -14.72
N SER A 191 13.25 -2.39 -13.47
CA SER A 191 12.18 -2.69 -12.54
C SER A 191 12.39 -1.86 -11.26
N LEU A 192 11.30 -1.60 -10.53
CA LEU A 192 11.30 -0.90 -9.26
C LEU A 192 10.87 -1.87 -8.17
N LEU A 193 11.64 -1.89 -7.08
CA LEU A 193 11.23 -2.44 -5.81
C LEU A 193 10.74 -1.27 -4.95
N LEU A 194 9.51 -1.36 -4.45
CA LEU A 194 8.89 -0.39 -3.56
C LEU A 194 8.49 -1.08 -2.26
N GLU A 195 8.87 -0.49 -1.13
CA GLU A 195 8.67 -1.07 0.20
C GLU A 195 8.21 0.00 1.19
N SER A 196 7.39 -0.34 2.19
CA SER A 196 7.12 0.56 3.32
C SER A 196 8.26 0.50 4.35
N GLU A 197 8.38 1.56 5.15
CA GLU A 197 9.08 1.49 6.43
C GLU A 197 8.18 0.82 7.48
N PRO A 198 8.75 0.31 8.58
CA PRO A 198 7.96 -0.36 9.61
C PRO A 198 6.87 0.53 10.21
N GLU A 199 5.70 -0.05 10.45
CA GLU A 199 4.52 0.60 11.07
C GLU A 199 4.00 1.84 10.30
N LYS A 200 4.32 1.97 9.01
CA LYS A 200 3.88 3.10 8.17
C LYS A 200 3.07 2.62 6.98
N ASP A 201 2.08 3.43 6.61
CA ASP A 201 1.23 3.17 5.46
C ASP A 201 2.00 3.36 4.13
N LEU A 202 1.50 2.76 3.06
CA LEU A 202 1.96 2.96 1.69
C LEU A 202 0.75 2.85 0.73
N ASP A 203 0.17 4.00 0.39
CA ASP A 203 -0.88 4.09 -0.62
C ASP A 203 -0.34 4.70 -1.94
N LEU A 204 0.09 3.82 -2.83
CA LEU A 204 0.64 4.17 -4.14
C LEU A 204 -0.45 4.32 -5.20
N LEU A 205 -0.63 5.54 -5.70
CA LEU A 205 -1.53 5.81 -6.84
C LEU A 205 -0.86 5.48 -8.18
N GLY A 206 0.46 5.63 -8.26
CA GLY A 206 1.25 5.29 -9.43
C GLY A 206 2.55 6.08 -9.54
N TRP A 207 3.27 5.87 -10.64
CA TRP A 207 4.50 6.59 -10.96
C TRP A 207 4.57 6.96 -12.45
N SER A 208 5.33 8.00 -12.75
CA SER A 208 5.64 8.39 -14.12
C SER A 208 7.14 8.57 -14.30
N LEU A 209 7.65 8.12 -15.45
CA LEU A 209 9.06 8.17 -15.78
C LEU A 209 9.25 8.52 -17.24
N THR A 210 10.36 9.17 -17.55
CA THR A 210 10.83 9.36 -18.92
C THR A 210 12.04 8.49 -19.11
N LEU A 211 11.89 7.50 -20.00
CA LEU A 211 12.94 6.55 -20.32
C LEU A 211 13.78 7.11 -21.46
N GLY A 212 15.03 7.47 -21.18
CA GLY A 212 16.00 7.85 -22.20
C GLY A 212 16.77 6.63 -22.68
N SER A 213 16.86 6.43 -24.00
CA SER A 213 17.83 5.49 -24.57
C SER A 213 19.12 6.26 -24.84
N ASN A 214 20.27 5.67 -24.52
CA ASN A 214 21.52 6.20 -25.05
C ASN A 214 21.54 5.95 -26.57
N GLU A 215 21.77 7.01 -27.35
CA GLU A 215 21.87 6.94 -28.81
C GLU A 215 23.31 6.66 -29.27
N ASP A 216 24.30 6.79 -28.38
CA ASP A 216 25.71 6.55 -28.68
C ASP A 216 26.14 5.12 -28.28
N VAL A 217 25.98 4.18 -29.23
CA VAL A 217 26.98 3.18 -29.68
C VAL A 217 26.61 2.76 -31.11
#